data_AF-A0A0M3JEL1-F1
#
_entry.id   AF-A0A0M3JEL1-F1
#
_cell.length_a   1.000
_cell.length_b   1.000
_cell.length_c   1.000
_cell.angle_alpha   90.00
_cell.angle_beta   90.00
_cell.angle_gamma   90.00
#
_symmetry.space_group_name_H-M   'P 1'
#
loop_
_entity.id
_entity.type
_entity.pdbx_description
1 polymer ?
#
loop_
_entity_poly.entity_id
_entity_poly.type
_entity_poly.pdbx_seq_one_letter_code
_entity_poly.pdbx_strand_id
1 'polypeptide(L)'
;LVRKNCTIRIADFGQDRQWDYQYLVKSIQYASPFKAMARESISDSRFNEKSDVWSYGILLWELFTLGDDPFKEFETADKLTSFYESGGRLPKPAFMPDDM
;
A
#
# COMPACT_ATOMS: atom_id res chain seq x y z
N LEU A 1 7.15 -0.25 13.20
CA LEU A 1 8.29 -0.65 14.07
C LEU A 1 7.84 -1.58 15.18
N VAL A 2 8.65 -2.58 15.52
CA VAL A 2 8.36 -3.56 16.59
C VAL A 2 9.36 -3.36 17.74
N ARG A 3 8.87 -3.24 18.97
CA ARG A 3 9.73 -3.16 20.17
C ARG A 3 10.07 -4.55 20.71
N LYS A 4 11.06 -4.63 21.63
CA LYS A 4 11.49 -5.89 22.28
C LYS A 4 10.35 -6.67 22.95
N ASN A 5 9.32 -5.97 23.41
CA ASN A 5 8.12 -6.55 24.04
C ASN A 5 6.98 -6.81 23.02
N CYS A 6 7.31 -6.92 21.73
CA CYS A 6 6.35 -7.10 20.64
C CYS A 6 5.28 -6.00 20.50
N THR A 7 5.45 -4.84 21.14
CA THR A 7 4.57 -3.69 20.89
C THR A 7 4.84 -3.12 19.50
N ILE A 8 3.79 -3.08 18.67
CA ILE A 8 3.82 -2.49 17.34
C ILE A 8 3.54 -0.99 17.44
N ARG A 9 4.34 -0.18 16.75
CA ARG A 9 4.14 1.26 16.60
C ARG A 9 4.25 1.64 15.14
N ILE A 10 3.27 2.37 14.63
CA ILE A 10 3.35 2.98 13.31
C ILE A 10 4.36 4.14 13.40
N ALA A 11 5.19 4.32 12.37
CA ALA A 11 6.27 5.28 12.30
C ALA A 11 6.24 6.02 10.95
N ASP A 12 7.12 7.00 10.76
CA ASP A 12 7.32 7.74 9.50
C ASP A 12 6.11 8.55 8.97
N PHE A 13 5.13 8.82 9.84
CA PHE A 13 4.01 9.69 9.50
C PHE A 13 4.46 11.10 9.12
N GLY A 14 3.99 11.58 7.97
CA GLY A 14 4.15 12.96 7.56
C GLY A 14 5.54 13.31 7.00
N GLN A 15 6.41 12.34 6.76
CA GLN A 15 7.62 12.56 5.97
C GLN A 15 7.27 13.13 4.58
N ASP A 16 6.16 12.68 4.00
CA ASP A 16 5.69 13.07 2.67
C ASP A 16 5.12 14.50 2.62
N ARG A 17 4.71 15.07 3.76
CA ARG A 17 4.09 16.41 3.83
C ARG A 17 5.09 17.54 3.56
N GLN A 18 6.39 17.26 3.60
CA GLN A 18 7.43 18.26 3.32
C GLN A 18 7.66 18.46 1.82
N TRP A 19 7.16 17.55 0.99
CA TRP A 19 7.37 17.56 -0.45
C TRP A 19 6.09 17.94 -1.18
N ASP A 20 6.24 18.52 -2.37
CA ASP A 20 5.13 18.65 -3.29
C ASP A 20 4.66 17.25 -3.69
N TYR A 21 3.45 16.88 -3.27
CA TYR A 21 2.86 15.57 -3.51
C TYR A 21 2.85 15.17 -4.98
N GLN A 22 2.74 16.14 -5.90
CA GLN A 22 2.74 15.86 -7.33
C GLN A 22 4.12 15.45 -7.84
N TYR A 23 5.19 15.99 -7.25
CA TYR A 23 6.56 15.54 -7.51
C TYR A 23 6.87 14.21 -6.83
N LEU A 24 6.34 14.01 -5.62
CA LEU A 24 6.48 12.77 -4.87
C LEU A 24 5.85 11.57 -5.60
N VAL A 25 4.61 11.71 -6.08
CA VAL A 25 3.93 10.61 -6.80
C VAL A 25 4.65 10.25 -8.10
N LYS A 26 5.16 11.23 -8.84
CA LYS A 26 5.97 11.01 -10.05
C LYS A 26 7.29 10.29 -9.77
N SER A 27 7.95 10.58 -8.64
CA SER A 27 9.20 9.90 -8.27
C SER A 27 8.94 8.50 -7.71
N ILE A 28 7.81 8.28 -7.04
CA ILE A 28 7.43 6.99 -6.44
C ILE A 28 6.80 6.03 -7.45
N GLN A 29 6.28 6.50 -8.59
CA GLN A 29 5.70 5.66 -9.65
C GLN A 29 6.61 4.52 -10.13
N TYR A 30 7.92 4.65 -9.94
CA TYR A 30 8.93 3.65 -10.29
C TYR A 30 9.59 2.98 -9.06
N ALA A 31 9.13 3.30 -7.85
CA ALA A 31 9.65 2.78 -6.59
C ALA A 31 8.62 1.86 -5.93
N SER A 32 9.09 0.84 -5.19
CA SER A 32 8.24 -0.13 -4.47
C SER A 32 7.02 0.45 -3.70
N PRO A 33 7.05 1.67 -3.10
CA PRO A 33 5.92 2.18 -2.32
C PRO A 33 4.62 2.42 -3.11
N PHE A 34 4.65 2.57 -4.45
CA PHE A 34 3.41 2.80 -5.21
C PHE A 34 2.42 1.64 -5.08
N LYS A 35 2.93 0.42 -4.85
CA LYS A 35 2.15 -0.81 -4.73
C LYS A 35 1.13 -0.77 -3.58
N ALA A 36 1.43 -0.01 -2.53
CA ALA A 36 0.56 0.15 -1.37
C ALA A 36 -0.34 1.41 -1.45
N MET A 37 -0.20 2.24 -2.49
CA MET A 37 -0.96 3.48 -2.60
C MET A 37 -2.36 3.26 -3.14
N ALA A 38 -3.30 4.06 -2.66
CA ALA A 38 -4.65 4.11 -3.20
C ALA A 38 -4.65 4.72 -4.60
N ARG A 39 -5.64 4.35 -5.42
CA ARG A 39 -5.76 4.82 -6.81
C ARG A 39 -5.78 6.36 -6.88
N GLU A 40 -6.53 7.02 -6.02
CA GLU A 40 -6.63 8.49 -5.96
C GLU A 40 -5.31 9.16 -5.57
N SER A 41 -4.47 8.46 -4.81
CA SER A 41 -3.14 8.93 -4.44
C SER A 41 -2.19 8.86 -5.64
N ILE A 42 -2.32 7.83 -6.48
CA ILE A 42 -1.52 7.65 -7.70
C ILE A 42 -1.96 8.61 -8.81
N SER A 43 -3.27 8.75 -9.05
CA SER A 43 -3.78 9.52 -10.20
C SER A 43 -3.80 11.03 -9.93
N ASP A 44 -4.27 11.42 -8.74
CA ASP A 44 -4.64 12.80 -8.44
C ASP A 44 -3.75 13.41 -7.36
N SER A 45 -2.75 12.66 -6.86
CA SER A 45 -1.93 13.05 -5.70
C SER A 45 -2.79 13.41 -4.48
N ARG A 46 -3.93 12.74 -4.32
CA ARG A 46 -4.86 12.96 -3.21
C ARG A 46 -4.57 11.99 -2.07
N PHE A 47 -4.21 12.53 -0.92
CA PHE A 47 -3.94 11.78 0.30
C PHE A 47 -4.96 12.19 1.37
N ASN A 48 -5.70 11.21 1.89
CA ASN A 48 -6.73 11.39 2.89
C ASN A 48 -6.89 10.13 3.76
N GLU A 49 -7.77 10.18 4.75
CA GLU A 49 -8.03 9.02 5.63
C GLU A 49 -8.41 7.74 4.86
N LYS A 50 -9.09 7.85 3.71
CA LYS A 50 -9.48 6.69 2.91
C LYS A 50 -8.31 6.07 2.14
N SER A 51 -7.35 6.89 1.71
CA SER A 51 -6.09 6.35 1.16
C SER A 51 -5.25 5.66 2.24
N ASP A 52 -5.35 6.12 3.50
CA ASP A 52 -4.71 5.43 4.64
C ASP A 52 -5.41 4.09 4.95
N VAL A 53 -6.75 4.04 4.87
CA VAL A 53 -7.52 2.78 5.01
C VAL A 53 -7.12 1.77 3.92
N TRP A 54 -6.90 2.21 2.69
CA TRP A 54 -6.40 1.35 1.62
C TRP A 54 -5.02 0.76 1.96
N SER A 55 -4.07 1.61 2.31
CA SER A 55 -2.70 1.21 2.70
C SER A 55 -2.72 0.25 3.89
N TYR A 56 -3.64 0.44 4.83
CA TYR A 56 -3.87 -0.48 5.96
C TYR A 56 -4.35 -1.86 5.51
N GLY A 57 -5.21 -1.95 4.49
CA GLY A 57 -5.63 -3.22 3.90
C GLY A 57 -4.47 -4.01 3.29
N ILE A 58 -3.57 -3.31 2.58
CA ILE A 58 -2.34 -3.92 2.04
C ILE A 58 -1.42 -4.38 3.17
N LEU A 59 -1.25 -3.57 4.22
CA LEU A 59 -0.48 -3.94 5.41
C LEU A 59 -1.02 -5.21 6.10
N LEU A 60 -2.34 -5.34 6.21
CA LEU A 60 -2.95 -6.58 6.74
C LEU A 60 -2.64 -7.77 5.86
N TRP A 61 -2.72 -7.60 4.54
CA TRP A 61 -2.36 -8.66 3.60
C TRP A 61 -0.90 -9.11 3.80
N GLU A 62 0.05 -8.16 3.84
CA GLU A 62 1.47 -8.44 4.09
C GLU A 62 1.69 -9.14 5.45
N LEU A 63 0.96 -8.72 6.48
CA LEU A 63 1.04 -9.34 7.81
C LEU A 63 0.63 -10.82 7.75
N PHE A 64 -0.48 -11.13 7.09
CA PHE A 64 -1.00 -12.50 6.99
C PHE A 64 -0.29 -13.35 5.93
N THR A 65 0.56 -12.78 5.09
CA THR A 65 1.49 -13.53 4.22
C THR A 65 2.90 -13.62 4.77
N LEU A 66 3.13 -13.13 6.00
CA LEU A 66 4.44 -13.11 6.66
C LEU A 66 5.47 -12.26 5.88
N GLY A 67 5.01 -11.21 5.21
CA GLY A 67 5.83 -10.24 4.48
C GLY A 67 6.07 -10.57 3.01
N ASP A 68 5.16 -11.32 2.34
CA ASP A 68 5.25 -11.50 0.88
C ASP A 68 4.95 -10.17 0.16
N ASP A 69 5.44 -10.01 -1.07
CA ASP A 69 5.14 -8.84 -1.90
C ASP A 69 3.75 -9.00 -2.53
N PRO A 70 2.75 -8.18 -2.13
CA PRO A 70 1.37 -8.29 -2.60
C PRO A 70 1.25 -8.18 -4.12
N PHE A 71 2.12 -7.40 -4.74
CA PHE A 71 2.03 -7.09 -6.16
C PHE A 71 3.32 -7.45 -6.91
N LYS A 72 3.95 -8.57 -6.53
CA LYS A 72 5.21 -9.05 -7.16
C LYS A 72 5.14 -9.16 -8.68
N GLU A 73 3.96 -9.45 -9.23
CA GLU A 73 3.73 -9.60 -10.67
C GLU A 73 3.48 -8.27 -11.40
N PHE A 74 3.29 -7.17 -10.66
CA PHE A 74 2.99 -5.86 -11.21
C PHE A 74 4.20 -4.93 -11.09
N GLU A 75 4.96 -4.87 -12.17
CA GLU A 75 6.21 -4.09 -12.27
C GLU A 75 5.97 -2.58 -12.38
N THR A 76 4.80 -2.15 -12.86
CA THR A 76 4.47 -0.75 -13.10
C THR A 76 3.12 -0.37 -12.51
N ALA A 77 2.98 0.91 -12.15
CA ALA A 77 1.73 1.47 -11.66
C ALA A 77 0.57 1.30 -12.66
N ASP A 78 0.83 1.36 -13.98
CA ASP A 78 -0.19 1.18 -15.01
C ASP A 78 -0.78 -0.24 -15.04
N LYS A 79 0.08 -1.27 -14.93
CA LYS A 79 -0.35 -2.67 -14.86
C LYS A 79 -1.20 -2.90 -13.61
N LEU A 80 -0.75 -2.37 -12.47
CA LEU A 80 -1.47 -2.46 -11.20
C LEU A 80 -2.81 -1.72 -11.24
N THR A 81 -2.84 -0.54 -11.86
CA THR A 81 -4.08 0.24 -12.05
C THR A 81 -5.08 -0.53 -12.89
N SER A 82 -4.64 -1.11 -14.01
CA SER A 82 -5.48 -1.92 -14.91
C SER A 82 -6.06 -3.14 -14.20
N PHE A 83 -5.28 -3.79 -13.34
CA PHE A 83 -5.75 -4.90 -12.51
C PHE A 83 -6.91 -4.48 -11.60
N TYR A 84 -6.77 -3.36 -10.89
CA TYR A 84 -7.85 -2.87 -10.03
C TYR A 84 -9.10 -2.43 -10.80
N GLU A 85 -8.91 -1.79 -11.96
CA GLU A 85 -10.01 -1.37 -12.84
C GLU A 85 -10.80 -2.56 -13.39
N SER A 86 -10.14 -3.69 -13.64
CA SER A 86 -10.81 -4.95 -14.01
C SER A 86 -11.57 -5.62 -12.85
N GLY A 87 -11.54 -5.04 -11.65
CA GLY A 87 -12.13 -5.62 -10.44
C GLY A 87 -11.20 -6.58 -9.69
N GLY A 88 -9.95 -6.73 -10.14
CA GLY A 88 -8.94 -7.57 -9.51
C GLY A 88 -8.68 -7.16 -8.06
N ARG A 89 -8.51 -8.16 -7.19
CA ARG A 89 -8.13 -8.00 -5.78
C ARG A 89 -7.10 -9.06 -5.42
N LEU A 90 -6.28 -8.77 -4.41
CA LEU A 90 -5.36 -9.75 -3.87
C LEU A 90 -6.13 -11.00 -3.40
N PRO A 91 -5.58 -12.21 -3.62
CA PRO A 91 -6.17 -13.41 -3.05
C PRO A 91 -6.09 -13.34 -1.52
N LYS A 92 -7.01 -14.04 -0.85
CA LYS A 92 -6.98 -14.19 0.60
C LYS A 92 -5.63 -14.80 1.05
N PRO A 93 -4.89 -14.16 1.96
CA PRO A 93 -3.67 -14.72 2.54
C PRO A 93 -3.88 -16.07 3.23
N ALA A 94 -2.86 -16.92 3.21
CA ALA A 94 -2.93 -18.27 3.78
C ALA A 94 -3.25 -18.30 5.28
N PHE A 95 -2.78 -17.30 6.04
CA PHE A 95 -2.97 -17.22 7.48
C PHE A 95 -4.10 -16.25 7.91
N MET A 96 -4.89 -15.76 6.95
CA MET A 96 -6.03 -14.90 7.25
C MET A 96 -7.22 -15.73 7.75
N PRO A 97 -7.79 -15.42 8.94
CA PRO A 97 -8.98 -16.09 9.47
C PRO A 97 -10.20 -16.00 8.53
N ASP A 98 -11.19 -16.88 8.67
CA ASP A 98 -12.43 -16.89 7.87
C ASP A 98 -13.49 -15.88 8.32
N ASP A 99 -13.36 -15.37 9.55
CA ASP A 99 -14.27 -14.43 10.19
C ASP A 99 -13.86 -12.96 10.02
N MET A 100 -12.79 -12.70 9.25
CA MET A 100 -12.35 -11.37 8.83
C MET A 100 -12.80 -11.01 7.42
#